data_AF-A0A132I0I9-F1
#
_entry.id   AF-A0A132I0I9-F1
#
_cell.length_a   1.000
_cell.length_b   1.000
_cell.length_c   1.000
_cell.angle_alpha   90.00
_cell.angle_beta   90.00
_cell.angle_gamma   90.00
#
_symmetry.space_group_name_H-M   'P 1'
#
loop_
_entity.id
_entity.type
_entity.pdbx_description
1 polymer ?
#
loop_
_entity_poly.entity_id
_entity_poly.type
_entity_poly.pdbx_seq_one_letter_code
_entity_poly.pdbx_strand_id
1 'polypeptide(L)'
;MALVREADNRYDPNAVMVCYNDQENDEQVCLGYIPRFQNNTIALLIDMGYSNIFECRINQIDERAHPEQQVHLTLKIKRNEVV
;
A
#
# COMPACT_ATOMS: atom_id res chain seq x y z
N MET A 1 -4.11 5.80 5.11
CA MET A 1 -3.48 4.64 4.42
C MET A 1 -2.02 4.58 4.82
N ALA A 2 -1.54 3.40 5.16
CA ALA A 2 -0.15 3.08 5.49
C ALA A 2 0.34 1.95 4.58
N LEU A 3 1.62 2.02 4.17
CA LEU A 3 2.31 0.94 3.50
C LEU A 3 3.21 0.24 4.53
N VAL A 4 3.03 -1.06 4.69
CA VAL A 4 3.76 -1.88 5.66
C VAL A 4 4.67 -2.84 4.91
N ARG A 5 5.97 -2.73 5.15
CA ARG A 5 6.99 -3.56 4.53
C ARG A 5 7.15 -4.87 5.29
N GLU A 6 7.07 -5.99 4.58
CA GLU A 6 7.34 -7.33 5.13
C GLU A 6 8.57 -7.96 4.46
N ALA A 7 9.77 -7.61 4.92
CA ALA A 7 11.03 -8.08 4.32
C ALA A 7 11.29 -9.58 4.53
N ASP A 8 10.66 -10.17 5.54
CA ASP A 8 10.75 -11.57 5.94
C ASP A 8 9.60 -12.44 5.40
N ASN A 9 8.77 -11.90 4.50
CA ASN A 9 7.68 -12.66 3.90
C ASN A 9 8.23 -13.85 3.08
N ARG A 10 7.82 -15.06 3.47
CA ARG A 10 8.34 -16.34 2.90
C ARG A 10 8.07 -16.54 1.42
N TYR A 11 7.11 -15.81 0.84
CA TYR A 11 6.66 -16.00 -0.54
C TYR A 11 7.18 -14.93 -1.49
N ASP A 12 7.29 -13.70 -0.98
CA ASP A 12 7.70 -12.54 -1.75
C ASP A 12 8.56 -11.60 -0.89
N PRO A 13 9.89 -11.55 -1.12
CA PRO A 13 10.77 -10.69 -0.33
C PRO A 13 10.46 -9.20 -0.51
N ASN A 14 9.70 -8.80 -1.55
CA ASN A 14 9.29 -7.42 -1.79
C ASN A 14 7.85 -7.13 -1.32
N ALA A 15 7.28 -7.99 -0.48
CA ALA A 15 5.92 -7.81 0.02
C ALA A 15 5.74 -6.45 0.71
N VAL A 16 4.72 -5.73 0.25
CA VAL A 16 4.25 -4.46 0.82
C VAL A 16 2.74 -4.57 1.00
N MET A 17 2.30 -4.53 2.24
CA MET A 17 0.91 -4.57 2.63
C MET A 17 0.35 -3.14 2.69
N VAL A 18 -0.92 -2.98 2.31
CA VAL A 18 -1.65 -1.72 2.38
C VAL A 18 -2.64 -1.81 3.52
N CYS A 19 -2.54 -0.91 4.49
CA CYS A 19 -3.47 -0.83 5.61
C CYS A 19 -4.17 0.53 5.69
N TYR A 20 -5.44 0.50 6.07
CA TYR A 20 -6.25 1.65 6.43
C TYR A 20 -6.18 1.81 7.95
N ASN A 21 -5.88 3.04 8.40
CA ASN A 21 -5.93 3.36 9.82
C ASN A 21 -7.28 4.02 10.07
N ASP A 22 -8.14 3.32 10.79
CA ASP A 22 -9.41 3.86 11.25
C ASP A 22 -9.16 4.73 12.48
N GLN A 23 -9.24 6.04 12.29
CA GLN A 23 -8.99 7.01 13.36
C GLN A 23 -10.13 7.05 14.39
N GLU A 24 -11.32 6.59 14.03
CA GLU A 24 -12.47 6.60 14.94
C GLU A 24 -12.36 5.47 15.96
N ASN A 25 -11.88 4.31 15.52
CA ASN A 25 -11.77 3.09 16.34
C ASN A 25 -10.34 2.79 16.84
N ASP A 26 -9.34 3.59 16.45
CA ASP A 26 -7.90 3.34 16.71
C ASP A 26 -7.46 1.94 16.25
N GLU A 27 -8.03 1.48 15.14
CA GLU A 27 -7.80 0.15 14.57
C GLU A 27 -7.10 0.25 13.21
N GLN A 28 -6.20 -0.70 12.94
CA GLN A 28 -5.56 -0.84 11.64
C GLN A 28 -6.18 -2.02 10.88
N VAL A 29 -6.80 -1.72 9.74
CA VAL A 29 -7.42 -2.70 8.85
C VAL A 29 -6.55 -2.89 7.62
N CYS A 30 -5.97 -4.07 7.43
CA CYS A 30 -5.13 -4.35 6.27
C CYS A 30 -5.97 -4.88 5.09
N LEU A 31 -5.86 -4.19 3.96
CA LEU A 31 -6.68 -4.43 2.76
C LEU A 31 -6.08 -5.49 1.83
N GLY A 32 -4.78 -5.78 1.97
CA GLY A 32 -4.05 -6.74 1.15
C GLY A 32 -2.68 -6.24 0.73
N TYR A 33 -2.09 -6.91 -0.25
CA TYR A 33 -0.73 -6.65 -0.73
C TYR A 33 -0.72 -5.92 -2.06
N ILE A 34 0.31 -5.12 -2.29
CA ILE A 34 0.64 -4.62 -3.62
C ILE A 34 1.01 -5.82 -4.51
N PRO A 35 0.46 -5.92 -5.73
CA PRO A 35 0.76 -7.05 -6.62
C PRO A 35 2.26 -7.25 -6.84
N ARG A 36 2.69 -8.51 -6.80
CA ARG A 36 4.11 -8.92 -6.89
C ARG A 36 4.88 -8.32 -8.08
N PHE A 37 4.21 -8.12 -9.21
CA PHE A 37 4.84 -7.56 -10.41
C PHE A 37 5.00 -6.03 -10.37
N GLN A 38 4.51 -5.36 -9.33
CA GLN A 38 4.60 -3.89 -9.16
C GLN A 38 5.30 -3.46 -7.86
N ASN A 39 5.56 -4.38 -6.92
CA ASN A 39 5.98 -4.03 -5.56
C ASN A 39 7.49 -3.75 -5.39
N ASN A 40 8.36 -4.19 -6.30
CA ASN A 40 9.82 -4.12 -6.13
C ASN A 40 10.32 -2.69 -5.87
N THR A 41 10.00 -1.74 -6.76
CA THR A 41 10.42 -0.34 -6.60
C THR A 41 9.86 0.30 -5.33
N ILE A 42 8.66 -0.10 -4.93
CA ILE A 42 7.98 0.44 -3.74
C ILE A 42 8.67 -0.08 -2.48
N ALA A 43 8.96 -1.38 -2.42
CA ALA A 43 9.72 -2.01 -1.34
C ALA A 43 11.09 -1.35 -1.16
N LEU A 44 11.84 -1.17 -2.26
CA LEU A 44 13.15 -0.51 -2.23
C LEU A 44 13.10 0.91 -1.65
N LEU A 45 12.11 1.72 -2.07
CA LEU A 45 11.95 3.09 -1.57
C LEU A 45 11.58 3.11 -0.08
N ILE A 46 10.74 2.17 0.36
CA ILE A 46 10.41 2.03 1.79
C ILE A 46 11.63 1.60 2.60
N ASP A 47 12.39 0.60 2.11
CA ASP A 47 13.62 0.11 2.75
C ASP A 47 14.67 1.23 2.89
N MET A 48 14.63 2.23 2.01
CA MET A 48 15.49 3.41 2.05
C MET A 48 14.96 4.56 2.91
N GLY A 49 13.85 4.36 3.62
CA GLY A 49 13.25 5.37 4.51
C GLY A 49 12.37 6.39 3.80
N TYR A 50 12.04 6.18 2.52
CA TYR A 50 11.18 7.10 1.76
C TYR A 50 9.68 6.78 1.86
N SER A 51 9.22 6.07 2.88
CA SER A 51 7.80 5.69 3.03
C SER A 51 6.84 6.88 2.97
N ASN A 52 7.28 8.06 3.43
CA ASN A 52 6.47 9.27 3.47
C ASN A 52 6.28 9.95 2.10
N ILE A 53 6.98 9.53 1.04
CA ILE A 53 6.82 10.12 -0.30
C ILE A 53 5.57 9.60 -1.00
N PHE A 54 4.98 8.51 -0.51
CA PHE A 54 3.85 7.87 -1.15
C PHE A 54 2.52 8.47 -0.71
N GLU A 55 1.60 8.57 -1.67
CA GLU A 55 0.19 8.86 -1.43
C GLU A 55 -0.64 7.70 -1.99
N CYS A 56 -1.40 7.06 -1.10
CA CYS A 56 -2.29 5.95 -1.44
C CYS A 56 -3.75 6.38 -1.22
N ARG A 57 -4.60 6.17 -2.23
CA ARG A 57 -6.04 6.46 -2.20
C ARG A 57 -6.83 5.25 -2.67
N ILE A 58 -7.95 4.98 -2.01
CA ILE A 58 -8.97 4.05 -2.50
C ILE A 58 -9.83 4.81 -3.51
N ASN A 59 -9.98 4.26 -4.72
CA ASN A 59 -10.78 4.87 -5.78
C ASN A 59 -12.15 4.19 -5.92
N GLN A 60 -12.22 2.89 -5.63
CA GLN A 60 -13.42 2.10 -5.77
C GLN A 60 -13.42 0.97 -4.74
N ILE A 61 -14.61 0.72 -4.20
CA ILE A 61 -14.93 -0.48 -3.44
C ILE A 61 -16.15 -1.12 -4.12
N ASP A 62 -16.03 -2.37 -4.53
CA ASP A 62 -17.11 -3.15 -5.13
C ASP A 62 -17.12 -4.56 -4.54
N GLU A 63 -17.94 -4.77 -3.51
CA GLU A 63 -18.08 -6.05 -2.80
C GLU A 63 -18.56 -7.20 -3.69
N ARG A 64 -19.14 -6.91 -4.87
CA ARG A 64 -19.68 -7.92 -5.78
C ARG A 64 -18.67 -8.36 -6.85
N ALA A 65 -17.56 -7.63 -6.98
CA ALA A 65 -16.48 -8.01 -7.88
C ALA A 65 -15.74 -9.25 -7.38
N HIS A 66 -14.93 -9.86 -8.26
CA HIS A 66 -13.99 -10.91 -7.83
C HIS A 66 -13.10 -10.38 -6.71
N PRO A 67 -12.72 -11.20 -5.70
CA PRO A 67 -11.99 -10.73 -4.51
C PRO A 67 -10.80 -9.82 -4.81
N GLU A 68 -10.03 -10.11 -5.85
CA GLU A 68 -8.85 -9.33 -6.29
C GLU A 68 -9.19 -7.95 -6.88
N GLN A 69 -10.46 -7.71 -7.20
CA GLN A 69 -10.99 -6.50 -7.84
C GLN A 69 -11.95 -5.72 -6.94
N GLN A 70 -12.20 -6.21 -5.71
CA GLN A 70 -13.14 -5.55 -4.78
C GLN A 70 -12.61 -4.21 -4.27
N VAL A 71 -11.29 -4.01 -4.26
CA VAL A 71 -10.65 -2.78 -3.81
C VAL A 71 -9.68 -2.28 -4.88
N HIS A 72 -10.01 -1.16 -5.51
CA HIS A 72 -9.09 -0.47 -6.40
C HIS A 72 -8.46 0.72 -5.69
N LEU A 73 -7.13 0.76 -5.71
CA LEU A 73 -6.34 1.84 -5.15
C LEU A 73 -5.41 2.46 -6.18
N THR A 74 -5.13 3.75 -6.01
CA THR A 74 -4.01 4.42 -6.67
C THR A 74 -2.92 4.67 -5.65
N LEU A 75 -1.71 4.24 -6.00
CA LEU A 75 -0.49 4.62 -5.32
C LEU A 75 0.33 5.53 -6.23
N LYS A 76 0.73 6.69 -5.72
CA LYS A 76 1.58 7.64 -6.44
C LYS A 76 2.67 8.20 -5.54
N ILE A 77 3.76 8.66 -6.14
CA ILE A 77 4.76 9.48 -5.46
C ILE A 77 4.22 10.91 -5.42
N LYS A 78 4.23 11.53 -4.23
CA LYS A 78 3.87 12.93 -4.04
C LYS A 78 4.80 13.79 -4.88
N ARG A 79 4.24 14.82 -5.51
CA ARG A 79 5.07 15.81 -6.21
C ARG A 79 5.97 16.46 -5.17
N ASN A 80 7.28 16.53 -5.45
CA ASN A 80 8.19 17.34 -4.65
C ASN A 80 7.87 18.80 -4.95
N GLU A 81 7.07 19.43 -4.08
CA GLU A 81 6.82 20.86 -4.11
C GLU A 81 8.07 21.55 -3.56
N VAL A 82 9.04 21.79 -4.44
CA VAL A 82 10.15 22.71 -4.14
C VAL A 82 9.52 24.10 -4.01
N VAL A 83 9.37 24.57 -2.77
CA VAL A 83 9.02 25.96 -2.44
C VAL A 83 10.25 26.84 -2.58
#